data_AF-A0A947XA40-F1
#
_entry.id   AF-A0A947XA40-F1
#
_cell.length_a   1.000
_cell.length_b   1.000
_cell.length_c   1.000
_cell.angle_alpha   90.00
_cell.angle_beta   90.00
_cell.angle_gamma   90.00
#
_symmetry.space_group_name_H-M   'P 1'
#
loop_
_entity.id
_entity.type
_entity.pdbx_description
1 polymer ?
#
loop_
_entity_poly.entity_id
_entity_poly.type
_entity_poly.pdbx_seq_one_letter_code
_entity_poly.pdbx_strand_id
1 'polypeptide(L)'
;MSKIYLLMLSLWLFSLPAYALEPAQILVIANSDVNESLQLAEYYCGKRAVPSENILKIPLGENLSEQITRQKYDNILAAAVKKELTQNRKSGQIKCLLTVYGVPIKVAPASPVKDVNQLVLKLSSILSSKEEEFKNAYQQLNQLGRKELTNPQEAAQAESVGDILKHLNDDTKEVVKRIEYVEQEDAREKQYNDWIELIRLFYGPANAQQQAKKLPQISFRLSISEKNELYENSLVLQMAEQKKWPITKKLDADFYSALETVGGLTNVISSLKADIARCRGAETSASVDSELSMVLFDDYDLYRWQKNQMQNMPLWLPSRTLMVSRLDGPSAQIASGLIDKAIEAEKTGLSGNAYIDTRGLNITAQSAPHSFEFFDKSLHSLAAMLKKRTPMKVVIENTESLFAPGSCPKTAIYCGWYSVRKYIDAFDFVPGAVGFHIASFEAANLRSITSTNWCPAMLADGITATLGPVDEPYLHSFPEPDEFFAELLDGKCLAEAFYRTNPFNSWQLVLIGDPLYRPTIKQ
;
A
#
# COMPACT_ATOMS: atom_id res chain seq x y z
N MET A 1 67.87 25.36 -22.70
CA MET A 1 67.39 25.03 -21.33
C MET A 1 66.09 25.79 -21.10
N SER A 2 64.96 25.14 -21.34
CA SER A 2 63.61 25.73 -21.29
C SER A 2 63.01 25.53 -19.89
N LYS A 3 62.54 26.61 -19.26
CA LYS A 3 61.82 26.60 -17.98
C LYS A 3 60.36 26.28 -18.25
N ILE A 4 59.88 25.14 -17.76
CA ILE A 4 58.46 24.79 -17.73
C ILE A 4 57.92 25.15 -16.36
N TYR A 5 56.97 26.10 -16.32
CA TYR A 5 56.18 26.42 -15.14
C TYR A 5 55.10 25.35 -14.96
N LEU A 6 55.07 24.71 -13.78
CA LEU A 6 54.03 23.77 -13.39
C LEU A 6 52.83 24.57 -12.84
N LEU A 7 51.74 24.65 -13.60
CA LEU A 7 50.47 25.22 -13.14
C LEU A 7 49.73 24.17 -12.31
N MET A 8 49.62 24.37 -11.00
CA MET A 8 48.74 23.57 -10.14
C MET A 8 47.28 23.93 -10.44
N LEU A 9 46.56 23.05 -11.14
CA LEU A 9 45.11 23.13 -11.28
C LEU A 9 44.48 22.65 -9.96
N SER A 10 43.95 23.58 -9.16
CA SER A 10 43.07 23.25 -8.04
C SER A 10 41.76 22.68 -8.60
N LEU A 11 41.56 21.37 -8.51
CA LEU A 11 40.26 20.75 -8.72
C LEU A 11 39.30 21.24 -7.62
N TRP A 12 38.46 22.21 -7.95
CA TRP A 12 37.21 22.43 -7.24
C TRP A 12 36.31 21.23 -7.55
N LEU A 13 36.26 20.27 -6.62
CA LEU A 13 35.20 19.28 -6.54
C LEU A 13 33.89 20.06 -6.34
N PHE A 14 33.22 20.41 -7.44
CA PHE A 14 31.79 20.71 -7.38
C PHE A 14 31.11 19.44 -6.89
N SER A 15 30.78 19.38 -5.60
CA SER A 15 29.76 18.47 -5.11
C SER A 15 28.51 18.76 -5.93
N LEU A 16 28.18 17.86 -6.86
CA LEU A 16 26.87 17.88 -7.51
C LEU A 16 25.84 17.96 -6.36
N PRO A 17 24.85 18.87 -6.42
CA PRO A 17 23.83 18.93 -5.38
C PRO A 17 23.20 17.54 -5.30
N ALA A 18 23.39 16.87 -4.18
CA ALA A 18 22.64 15.66 -3.89
C ALA A 18 21.17 16.07 -4.00
N TYR A 19 20.40 15.38 -4.85
CA TYR A 19 18.99 15.64 -5.18
C TYR A 19 18.01 15.42 -4.01
N ALA A 20 18.49 15.63 -2.79
CA ALA A 20 17.79 15.59 -1.53
C ALA A 20 16.64 16.59 -1.52
N LEU A 21 15.52 16.20 -0.92
CA LEU A 21 14.44 17.11 -0.55
C LEU A 21 14.99 18.27 0.30
N GLU A 22 14.72 19.50 -0.13
CA GLU A 22 15.20 20.73 0.52
C GLU A 22 14.05 21.47 1.25
N PRO A 23 14.36 22.29 2.28
CA PRO A 23 13.35 23.06 3.01
C PRO A 23 12.42 23.90 2.12
N ALA A 24 12.95 24.55 1.08
CA ALA A 24 12.15 25.38 0.17
C ALA A 24 11.13 24.59 -0.66
N GLN A 25 11.25 23.27 -0.72
CA GLN A 25 10.39 22.37 -1.48
C GLN A 25 9.22 21.80 -0.65
N ILE A 26 9.06 22.27 0.60
CA ILE A 26 8.00 21.84 1.51
C ILE A 26 6.91 22.89 1.57
N LEU A 27 5.66 22.48 1.35
CA LEU A 27 4.47 23.29 1.63
C LEU A 27 3.80 22.77 2.91
N VAL A 28 3.73 23.62 3.93
CA VAL A 28 3.13 23.28 5.23
C VAL A 28 1.64 23.63 5.19
N ILE A 29 0.78 22.67 5.48
CA ILE A 29 -0.68 22.83 5.50
C ILE A 29 -1.14 22.87 6.95
N ALA A 30 -1.68 24.02 7.37
CA ALA A 30 -2.15 24.25 8.73
C ALA A 30 -3.65 24.58 8.77
N ASN A 31 -4.34 24.09 9.79
CA ASN A 31 -5.71 24.48 10.07
C ASN A 31 -5.73 25.89 10.66
N SER A 32 -6.27 26.86 9.94
CA SER A 32 -6.30 28.27 10.38
C SER A 32 -7.20 28.51 11.59
N ASP A 33 -8.13 27.59 11.86
CA ASP A 33 -9.12 27.71 12.93
C ASP A 33 -8.61 27.11 14.26
N VAL A 34 -7.38 26.58 14.28
CA VAL A 34 -6.75 25.97 15.46
C VAL A 34 -5.39 26.63 15.72
N ASN A 35 -5.26 27.34 16.84
CA ASN A 35 -4.05 28.10 17.16
C ASN A 35 -2.80 27.22 17.26
N GLU A 36 -2.92 26.03 17.86
CA GLU A 36 -1.83 25.07 18.01
C GLU A 36 -1.33 24.56 16.65
N SER A 37 -2.21 24.52 15.64
CA SER A 37 -1.87 24.14 14.26
C SER A 37 -0.95 25.19 13.63
N LEU A 38 -1.31 26.47 13.76
CA LEU A 38 -0.53 27.59 13.26
C LEU A 38 0.83 27.70 13.97
N GLN A 39 0.83 27.57 15.30
CA GLN A 39 2.06 27.60 16.10
C GLN A 39 3.03 26.47 15.71
N LEU A 40 2.51 25.26 15.50
CA LEU A 40 3.35 24.13 15.06
C LEU A 40 3.93 24.34 13.65
N ALA A 41 3.14 24.89 12.72
CA ALA A 41 3.61 25.21 11.38
C ALA A 41 4.75 26.26 11.40
N GLU A 42 4.56 27.34 12.15
CA GLU A 42 5.58 28.40 12.32
C GLU A 42 6.83 27.87 13.02
N TYR A 43 6.65 27.03 14.05
CA TYR A 43 7.74 26.36 14.75
C TYR A 43 8.57 25.47 13.82
N TYR A 44 7.93 24.64 13.02
CA TYR A 44 8.59 23.79 12.03
C TYR A 44 9.38 24.63 11.01
N CYS A 45 8.75 25.68 10.45
CA CYS A 45 9.43 26.58 9.52
C CYS A 45 10.68 27.22 10.12
N GLY A 46 10.60 27.70 11.36
CA GLY A 46 11.75 28.26 12.08
C GLY A 46 12.87 27.24 12.34
N LYS A 47 12.53 26.00 12.70
CA LYS A 47 13.50 24.94 13.01
C LYS A 47 14.18 24.35 11.78
N ARG A 48 13.48 24.25 10.65
CA ARG A 48 13.97 23.64 9.40
C ARG A 48 14.35 24.65 8.32
N ALA A 49 14.27 25.95 8.60
CA ALA A 49 14.46 27.01 7.62
C ALA A 49 13.57 26.85 6.37
N VAL A 50 12.35 26.31 6.56
CA VAL A 50 11.33 26.33 5.50
C VAL A 50 10.79 27.75 5.41
N PRO A 51 10.73 28.36 4.21
CA PRO A 51 10.24 29.73 4.06
C PRO A 51 8.84 29.90 4.69
N SER A 52 8.62 30.97 5.45
CA SER A 52 7.34 31.20 6.14
C SER A 52 6.16 31.37 5.16
N GLU A 53 6.44 31.83 3.94
CA GLU A 53 5.47 31.91 2.85
C GLU A 53 5.02 30.53 2.34
N ASN A 54 5.68 29.45 2.74
CA ASN A 54 5.25 28.09 2.44
C ASN A 54 4.22 27.55 3.45
N ILE A 55 3.71 28.38 4.37
CA ILE A 55 2.59 28.01 5.24
C ILE A 55 1.27 28.35 4.52
N LEU A 56 0.55 27.31 4.10
CA LEU A 56 -0.81 27.41 3.57
C LEU A 56 -1.82 27.23 4.71
N LYS A 57 -2.48 28.33 5.07
CA LYS A 57 -3.51 28.39 6.12
C LYS A 57 -4.89 28.10 5.51
N ILE A 58 -5.58 27.06 6.00
CA ILE A 58 -6.89 26.63 5.47
C ILE A 58 -7.87 26.47 6.63
N PRO A 59 -9.11 27.02 6.55
CA PRO A 59 -10.11 26.83 7.59
C PRO A 59 -10.69 25.42 7.50
N LEU A 60 -10.39 24.58 8.49
CA LEU A 60 -10.83 23.19 8.56
C LEU A 60 -11.73 22.91 9.78
N GLY A 61 -12.11 23.95 10.52
CA GLY A 61 -12.98 23.91 11.69
C GLY A 61 -12.22 24.05 13.02
N GLU A 62 -12.84 24.74 13.96
CA GLU A 62 -12.32 25.02 15.32
C GLU A 62 -12.25 23.74 16.19
N ASN A 63 -13.18 22.81 15.99
CA ASN A 63 -13.20 21.54 16.71
C ASN A 63 -12.35 20.51 15.98
N LEU A 64 -11.37 19.93 16.70
CA LEU A 64 -10.54 18.86 16.17
C LEU A 64 -11.40 17.67 15.74
N SER A 65 -11.33 17.35 14.45
CA SER A 65 -11.88 16.14 13.88
C SER A 65 -10.77 15.37 13.18
N GLU A 66 -10.71 14.07 13.39
CA GLU A 66 -9.83 13.20 12.61
C GLU A 66 -10.38 12.95 11.21
N GLN A 67 -11.67 13.18 10.96
CA GLN A 67 -12.32 12.87 9.69
C GLN A 67 -12.91 14.12 9.02
N ILE A 68 -12.69 14.25 7.72
CA ILE A 68 -13.32 15.23 6.84
C ILE A 68 -14.26 14.52 5.86
N THR A 69 -15.37 15.15 5.48
CA THR A 69 -16.22 14.60 4.41
C THR A 69 -15.51 14.72 3.07
N ARG A 70 -15.77 13.79 2.14
CA ARG A 70 -15.21 13.84 0.78
C ARG A 70 -15.44 15.19 0.10
N GLN A 71 -16.68 15.70 0.16
CA GLN A 71 -17.03 17.00 -0.40
C GLN A 71 -16.23 18.17 0.20
N LYS A 72 -16.00 18.18 1.52
CA LYS A 72 -15.17 19.23 2.16
C LYS A 72 -13.70 19.06 1.82
N TYR A 73 -13.20 17.83 1.74
CA TYR A 73 -11.85 17.55 1.25
C TYR A 73 -11.66 18.14 -0.15
N ASP A 74 -12.53 17.80 -1.10
CA ASP A 74 -12.41 18.23 -2.50
C ASP A 74 -12.53 19.75 -2.65
N ASN A 75 -13.55 20.36 -2.03
CA ASN A 75 -13.89 21.77 -2.25
C ASN A 75 -13.11 22.77 -1.39
N ILE A 76 -12.50 22.32 -0.29
CA ILE A 76 -11.79 23.19 0.65
C ILE A 76 -10.30 22.84 0.65
N LEU A 77 -9.95 21.65 1.13
CA LEU A 77 -8.56 21.27 1.36
C LEU A 77 -7.81 21.05 0.04
N ALA A 78 -8.26 20.09 -0.78
CA ALA A 78 -7.64 19.75 -2.06
C ALA A 78 -7.69 20.94 -3.04
N ALA A 79 -8.82 21.65 -3.13
CA ALA A 79 -8.95 22.85 -3.96
C ALA A 79 -7.93 23.94 -3.59
N ALA A 80 -7.76 24.23 -2.30
CA ALA A 80 -6.79 25.24 -1.85
C ALA A 80 -5.35 24.82 -2.15
N VAL A 81 -4.99 23.56 -1.88
CA VAL A 81 -3.65 23.02 -2.16
C VAL A 81 -3.38 23.01 -3.67
N LYS A 82 -4.31 22.52 -4.49
CA LYS A 82 -4.17 22.53 -5.96
C LYS A 82 -4.02 23.94 -6.50
N LYS A 83 -4.80 24.90 -5.98
CA LYS A 83 -4.70 26.31 -6.36
C LYS A 83 -3.32 26.88 -6.03
N GLU A 84 -2.82 26.65 -4.81
CA GLU A 84 -1.49 27.11 -4.38
C GLU A 84 -0.40 26.56 -5.31
N LEU A 85 -0.42 25.26 -5.58
CA LEU A 85 0.60 24.59 -6.39
C LEU A 85 0.59 25.00 -7.86
N THR A 86 -0.59 25.29 -8.42
CA THR A 86 -0.74 25.54 -9.88
C THR A 86 -0.75 27.02 -10.25
N GLN A 87 -1.17 27.90 -9.34
CA GLN A 87 -1.30 29.34 -9.63
C GLN A 87 -0.20 30.18 -8.98
N ASN A 88 0.29 29.77 -7.80
CA ASN A 88 1.21 30.59 -6.99
C ASN A 88 2.65 30.06 -7.00
N ARG A 89 2.87 28.84 -7.49
CA ARG A 89 4.18 28.17 -7.50
C ARG A 89 4.58 27.75 -8.90
N LYS A 90 5.89 27.66 -9.13
CA LYS A 90 6.42 27.05 -10.35
C LYS A 90 6.21 25.53 -10.27
N SER A 91 5.95 24.89 -11.40
CA SER A 91 5.88 23.43 -11.47
C SER A 91 7.15 22.79 -10.92
N GLY A 92 6.99 21.80 -10.02
CA GLY A 92 8.09 21.12 -9.35
C GLY A 92 8.79 21.91 -8.24
N GLN A 93 8.35 23.15 -7.93
CA GLN A 93 8.91 23.94 -6.83
C GLN A 93 8.64 23.30 -5.48
N ILE A 94 7.43 22.80 -5.27
CA ILE A 94 7.05 22.02 -4.09
C ILE A 94 7.07 20.54 -4.48
N LYS A 95 7.73 19.73 -3.65
CA LYS A 95 7.85 18.28 -3.83
C LYS A 95 7.25 17.50 -2.66
N CYS A 96 7.13 18.14 -1.50
CA CYS A 96 6.57 17.54 -0.30
C CYS A 96 5.50 18.45 0.31
N LEU A 97 4.37 17.87 0.66
CA LEU A 97 3.36 18.48 1.51
C LEU A 97 3.61 18.02 2.95
N LEU A 98 3.39 18.91 3.90
CA LEU A 98 3.47 18.61 5.32
C LEU A 98 2.18 19.02 6.01
N THR A 99 1.37 18.06 6.43
CA THR A 99 0.20 18.33 7.27
C THR A 99 0.63 18.42 8.73
N VAL A 100 0.06 19.37 9.49
CA VAL A 100 0.36 19.51 10.91
C VAL A 100 -0.86 19.26 11.79
N TYR A 101 -0.65 19.07 13.09
CA TYR A 101 -1.68 18.93 14.12
C TYR A 101 -2.83 19.91 13.86
N GLY A 102 -4.08 19.43 13.90
CA GLY A 102 -5.27 20.21 13.55
C GLY A 102 -5.83 19.92 12.16
N VAL A 103 -5.05 19.40 11.20
CA VAL A 103 -5.54 18.98 9.87
C VAL A 103 -6.19 17.59 9.96
N PRO A 104 -7.39 17.33 9.42
CA PRO A 104 -7.98 15.99 9.43
C PRO A 104 -7.06 14.90 8.87
N ILE A 105 -7.26 13.66 9.30
CA ILE A 105 -6.37 12.52 9.01
C ILE A 105 -7.04 11.54 8.03
N LYS A 106 -8.37 11.45 8.08
CA LYS A 106 -9.22 10.56 7.28
C LYS A 106 -10.12 11.36 6.34
N VAL A 107 -10.25 10.91 5.10
CA VAL A 107 -11.33 11.34 4.21
C VAL A 107 -12.43 10.28 4.25
N ALA A 108 -13.67 10.74 4.46
CA ALA A 108 -14.84 9.87 4.44
C ALA A 108 -15.05 9.24 3.04
N PRO A 109 -15.73 8.09 2.95
CA PRO A 109 -16.08 7.49 1.67
C PRO A 109 -16.81 8.45 0.74
N ALA A 110 -16.62 8.25 -0.57
CA ALA A 110 -17.40 8.89 -1.59
C ALA A 110 -18.89 8.56 -1.43
N SER A 111 -19.75 9.51 -1.78
CA SER A 111 -21.19 9.27 -1.81
C SER A 111 -21.54 8.19 -2.84
N PRO A 112 -22.57 7.37 -2.60
CA PRO A 112 -23.09 6.46 -3.61
C PRO A 112 -23.43 7.19 -4.91
N VAL A 113 -23.26 6.49 -6.04
CA VAL A 113 -23.61 7.04 -7.35
C VAL A 113 -25.11 7.29 -7.47
N LYS A 114 -25.52 8.15 -8.40
CA LYS A 114 -26.94 8.36 -8.71
C LYS A 114 -27.57 7.03 -9.15
N ASP A 115 -28.80 6.78 -8.70
CA ASP A 115 -29.57 5.56 -9.00
C ASP A 115 -28.88 4.26 -8.54
N VAL A 116 -28.05 4.35 -7.48
CA VAL A 116 -27.27 3.23 -6.91
C VAL A 116 -28.08 1.95 -6.75
N ASN A 117 -29.31 2.01 -6.25
CA ASN A 117 -30.13 0.82 -6.02
C ASN A 117 -30.43 0.08 -7.33
N GLN A 118 -30.77 0.80 -8.40
CA GLN A 118 -31.06 0.17 -9.70
C GLN A 118 -29.81 -0.44 -10.33
N LEU A 119 -28.67 0.26 -10.27
CA LEU A 119 -27.40 -0.24 -10.80
C LEU A 119 -26.92 -1.47 -10.02
N VAL A 120 -26.94 -1.39 -8.69
CA VAL A 120 -26.55 -2.50 -7.82
C VAL A 120 -27.45 -3.71 -8.05
N LEU A 121 -28.77 -3.55 -8.25
CA LEU A 121 -29.66 -4.67 -8.57
C LEU A 121 -29.28 -5.35 -9.89
N LYS A 122 -29.02 -4.58 -10.96
CA LYS A 122 -28.59 -5.13 -12.25
C LYS A 122 -27.27 -5.89 -12.13
N LEU A 123 -26.25 -5.28 -11.51
CA LEU A 123 -24.95 -5.90 -11.31
C LEU A 123 -25.02 -7.15 -10.42
N SER A 124 -25.81 -7.09 -9.34
CA SER A 124 -25.96 -8.21 -8.40
C SER A 124 -26.68 -9.40 -9.06
N SER A 125 -27.60 -9.16 -9.99
CA SER A 125 -28.23 -10.21 -10.79
C SER A 125 -27.20 -10.95 -11.64
N ILE A 126 -26.35 -10.21 -12.38
CA ILE A 126 -25.27 -10.80 -13.19
C ILE A 126 -24.28 -11.54 -12.27
N LEU A 127 -23.87 -10.92 -11.16
CA LEU A 127 -22.94 -11.52 -10.21
C LEU A 127 -23.48 -12.83 -9.65
N SER A 128 -24.75 -12.88 -9.24
CA SER A 128 -25.36 -14.09 -8.66
C SER A 128 -25.34 -15.24 -9.66
N SER A 129 -25.67 -14.96 -10.92
CA SER A 129 -25.59 -15.97 -11.99
C SER A 129 -24.17 -16.48 -12.20
N LYS A 130 -23.17 -15.59 -12.20
CA LYS A 130 -21.76 -15.97 -12.40
C LYS A 130 -21.17 -16.71 -11.19
N GLU A 131 -21.59 -16.36 -9.98
CA GLU A 131 -21.19 -17.08 -8.76
C GLU A 131 -21.79 -18.49 -8.70
N GLU A 132 -23.00 -18.69 -9.21
CA GLU A 132 -23.61 -20.03 -9.35
C GLU A 132 -22.85 -20.88 -10.37
N GLU A 133 -22.56 -20.33 -11.55
CA GLU A 133 -21.74 -20.97 -12.58
C GLU A 133 -20.37 -21.37 -12.05
N PHE A 134 -19.72 -20.45 -11.32
CA PHE A 134 -18.42 -20.69 -10.68
C PHE A 134 -18.48 -21.82 -9.65
N LYS A 135 -19.51 -21.85 -8.79
CA LYS A 135 -19.68 -22.90 -7.79
C LYS A 135 -19.87 -24.28 -8.45
N ASN A 136 -20.67 -24.34 -9.52
CA ASN A 136 -20.88 -25.58 -10.27
C ASN A 136 -19.57 -26.08 -10.91
N ALA A 137 -18.79 -25.19 -11.52
CA ALA A 137 -17.47 -25.50 -12.06
C ALA A 137 -16.50 -25.97 -10.96
N TYR A 138 -16.52 -25.33 -9.80
CA TYR A 138 -15.66 -25.69 -8.67
C TYR A 138 -16.02 -27.06 -8.07
N GLN A 139 -17.31 -27.40 -8.03
CA GLN A 139 -17.75 -28.75 -7.66
C GLN A 139 -17.23 -29.81 -8.65
N GLN A 140 -17.26 -29.53 -9.96
CA GLN A 140 -16.70 -30.43 -10.97
C GLN A 140 -15.19 -30.59 -10.81
N LEU A 141 -14.46 -29.48 -10.60
CA LEU A 141 -13.02 -29.51 -10.32
C LEU A 141 -12.69 -30.44 -9.13
N ASN A 142 -13.47 -30.35 -8.06
CA ASN A 142 -13.27 -31.14 -6.85
C ASN A 142 -13.52 -32.64 -7.03
N GLN A 143 -14.29 -33.05 -8.04
CA GLN A 143 -14.53 -34.46 -8.35
C GLN A 143 -13.37 -35.11 -9.13
N LEU A 144 -12.57 -34.32 -9.85
CA LEU A 144 -11.46 -34.84 -10.65
C LEU A 144 -10.37 -35.50 -9.77
N GLY A 145 -9.93 -36.69 -10.21
CA GLY A 145 -8.93 -37.52 -9.56
C GLY A 145 -9.41 -38.31 -8.34
N ARG A 146 -10.72 -38.32 -8.03
CA ARG A 146 -11.29 -39.08 -6.91
C ARG A 146 -11.99 -40.35 -7.38
N LYS A 147 -11.57 -41.52 -6.87
CA LYS A 147 -12.20 -42.83 -7.15
C LYS A 147 -13.56 -43.01 -6.46
N GLU A 148 -13.77 -42.33 -5.33
CA GLU A 148 -14.90 -42.53 -4.40
C GLU A 148 -15.64 -41.21 -4.12
N LEU A 149 -16.50 -40.75 -5.03
CA LEU A 149 -17.57 -39.80 -4.71
C LEU A 149 -18.77 -40.05 -5.64
N THR A 150 -19.35 -41.25 -5.53
CA THR A 150 -20.70 -41.56 -6.05
C THR A 150 -21.80 -41.13 -5.08
N ASN A 151 -21.47 -40.48 -3.96
CA ASN A 151 -22.45 -39.97 -2.99
C ASN A 151 -22.22 -38.47 -2.67
N PRO A 152 -23.21 -37.60 -2.91
CA PRO A 152 -23.09 -36.16 -2.70
C PRO A 152 -23.40 -35.83 -1.23
N GLN A 153 -22.54 -36.20 -0.28
CA GLN A 153 -22.78 -35.84 1.13
C GLN A 153 -21.54 -35.94 2.03
N GLU A 154 -20.54 -35.11 1.74
CA GLU A 154 -19.79 -34.45 2.82
C GLU A 154 -19.91 -32.96 2.55
N ALA A 155 -20.93 -32.36 3.18
CA ALA A 155 -21.13 -30.93 3.18
C ALA A 155 -19.97 -30.28 3.94
N ALA A 156 -18.89 -29.97 3.21
CA ALA A 156 -18.09 -28.80 3.51
C ALA A 156 -19.09 -27.64 3.68
N GLN A 157 -18.92 -26.85 4.75
CA GLN A 157 -19.68 -25.61 4.94
C GLN A 157 -19.75 -24.87 3.61
N ALA A 158 -20.93 -24.37 3.25
CA ALA A 158 -21.15 -23.69 1.97
C ALA A 158 -20.27 -22.44 1.89
N GLU A 159 -19.05 -22.65 1.40
CA GLU A 159 -18.02 -21.63 1.33
C GLU A 159 -18.44 -20.55 0.34
N SER A 160 -18.11 -19.30 0.66
CA SER A 160 -18.41 -18.19 -0.25
C SER A 160 -17.48 -18.26 -1.46
N VAL A 161 -17.92 -17.77 -2.62
CA VAL A 161 -17.02 -17.66 -3.80
C VAL A 161 -15.78 -16.83 -3.46
N GLY A 162 -15.92 -15.83 -2.58
CA GLY A 162 -14.79 -15.00 -2.15
C GLY A 162 -13.72 -15.77 -1.38
N ASP A 163 -14.10 -16.80 -0.63
CA ASP A 163 -13.15 -17.64 0.11
C ASP A 163 -12.52 -18.67 -0.81
N ILE A 164 -13.33 -19.31 -1.68
CA ILE A 164 -12.83 -20.25 -2.71
C ILE A 164 -11.76 -19.59 -3.59
N LEU A 165 -11.99 -18.34 -4.04
CA LEU A 165 -11.04 -17.61 -4.88
C LEU A 165 -9.65 -17.45 -4.24
N LYS A 166 -9.53 -17.47 -2.90
CA LYS A 166 -8.25 -17.33 -2.20
C LYS A 166 -7.36 -18.57 -2.36
N HIS A 167 -7.95 -19.76 -2.47
CA HIS A 167 -7.22 -21.03 -2.58
C HIS A 167 -7.44 -21.77 -3.90
N LEU A 168 -8.27 -21.27 -4.81
CA LEU A 168 -8.57 -21.89 -6.11
C LEU A 168 -7.31 -22.27 -6.91
N ASN A 169 -6.28 -21.41 -6.90
CA ASN A 169 -5.04 -21.68 -7.62
C ASN A 169 -4.24 -22.86 -7.01
N ASP A 170 -4.36 -23.11 -5.72
CA ASP A 170 -3.70 -24.26 -5.09
C ASP A 170 -4.55 -25.52 -5.24
N ASP A 171 -5.88 -25.41 -5.14
CA ASP A 171 -6.79 -26.51 -5.42
C ASP A 171 -6.63 -27.05 -6.84
N THR A 172 -6.54 -26.14 -7.83
CA THR A 172 -6.34 -26.52 -9.24
C THR A 172 -5.03 -27.26 -9.46
N LYS A 173 -3.95 -26.91 -8.75
CA LYS A 173 -2.68 -27.66 -8.78
C LYS A 173 -2.81 -29.01 -8.10
N GLU A 174 -3.52 -29.08 -6.98
CA GLU A 174 -3.70 -30.32 -6.23
C GLU A 174 -4.51 -31.34 -7.05
N VAL A 175 -5.52 -30.87 -7.79
CA VAL A 175 -6.30 -31.70 -8.72
C VAL A 175 -5.41 -32.39 -9.76
N VAL A 176 -4.43 -31.68 -10.34
CA VAL A 176 -3.49 -32.27 -11.31
C VAL A 176 -2.75 -33.46 -10.69
N LYS A 177 -2.26 -33.32 -9.46
CA LYS A 177 -1.61 -34.42 -8.74
C LYS A 177 -2.55 -35.60 -8.54
N ARG A 178 -3.83 -35.36 -8.21
CA ARG A 178 -4.82 -36.45 -8.05
C ARG A 178 -5.07 -37.19 -9.37
N ILE A 179 -5.14 -36.47 -10.49
CA ILE A 179 -5.33 -37.07 -11.82
C ILE A 179 -4.16 -37.97 -12.20
N GLU A 180 -2.92 -37.64 -11.82
CA GLU A 180 -1.73 -38.46 -12.08
C GLU A 180 -1.86 -39.91 -11.54
N TYR A 181 -2.59 -40.10 -10.44
CA TYR A 181 -2.81 -41.43 -9.83
C TYR A 181 -4.02 -42.19 -10.39
N VAL A 182 -4.69 -41.67 -11.42
CA VAL A 182 -5.77 -42.40 -12.11
C VAL A 182 -5.16 -43.52 -12.95
N GLU A 183 -5.50 -44.78 -12.61
CA GLU A 183 -4.90 -45.98 -13.20
C GLU A 183 -5.23 -46.16 -14.68
N GLN A 184 -6.50 -45.98 -15.06
CA GLN A 184 -6.94 -46.15 -16.43
C GLN A 184 -6.51 -44.96 -17.29
N GLU A 185 -5.69 -45.21 -18.31
CA GLU A 185 -5.08 -44.19 -19.17
C GLU A 185 -6.11 -43.30 -19.88
N ASP A 186 -7.12 -43.90 -20.53
CA ASP A 186 -8.20 -43.14 -21.19
C ASP A 186 -8.99 -42.26 -20.21
N ALA A 187 -9.24 -42.78 -18.99
CA ALA A 187 -9.95 -42.03 -17.96
C ALA A 187 -9.11 -40.88 -17.41
N ARG A 188 -7.79 -41.07 -17.34
CA ARG A 188 -6.82 -40.05 -16.94
C ARG A 188 -6.72 -38.95 -17.99
N GLU A 189 -6.60 -39.31 -19.27
CA GLU A 189 -6.58 -38.35 -20.39
C GLU A 189 -7.86 -37.51 -20.43
N LYS A 190 -9.03 -38.17 -20.29
CA LYS A 190 -10.31 -37.47 -20.20
C LYS A 190 -10.32 -36.45 -19.05
N GLN A 191 -9.88 -36.84 -17.86
CA GLN A 191 -9.87 -35.93 -16.71
C GLN A 191 -8.89 -34.77 -16.86
N TYR A 192 -7.78 -34.94 -17.56
CA TYR A 192 -6.90 -33.83 -17.91
C TYR A 192 -7.56 -32.83 -18.87
N ASN A 193 -8.36 -33.33 -19.82
CA ASN A 193 -9.15 -32.47 -20.71
C ASN A 193 -10.30 -31.76 -19.96
N ASP A 194 -11.00 -32.47 -19.06
CA ASP A 194 -12.02 -31.84 -18.21
C ASP A 194 -11.40 -30.76 -17.30
N TRP A 195 -10.20 -31.03 -16.76
CA TRP A 195 -9.44 -30.05 -15.98
C TRP A 195 -9.08 -28.81 -16.81
N ILE A 196 -8.57 -28.96 -18.05
CA ILE A 196 -8.16 -27.80 -18.84
C ILE A 196 -9.35 -26.90 -19.24
N GLU A 197 -10.52 -27.49 -19.49
CA GLU A 197 -11.74 -26.72 -19.74
C GLU A 197 -12.22 -25.97 -18.48
N LEU A 198 -12.06 -26.55 -17.29
CA LEU A 198 -12.32 -25.83 -16.04
C LEU A 198 -11.33 -24.69 -15.80
N ILE A 199 -10.04 -24.88 -16.10
CA ILE A 199 -9.04 -23.79 -16.05
C ILE A 199 -9.41 -22.68 -17.03
N ARG A 200 -9.87 -23.04 -18.24
CA ARG A 200 -10.38 -22.08 -19.23
C ARG A 200 -11.58 -21.30 -18.69
N LEU A 201 -12.53 -21.97 -18.04
CA LEU A 201 -13.70 -21.33 -17.47
C LEU A 201 -13.35 -20.39 -16.31
N PHE A 202 -12.44 -20.80 -15.43
CA PHE A 202 -12.02 -19.95 -14.30
C PHE A 202 -11.19 -18.75 -14.74
N TYR A 203 -10.15 -18.98 -15.53
CA TYR A 203 -9.07 -18.00 -15.77
C TYR A 203 -8.97 -17.51 -17.23
N GLY A 204 -9.87 -17.96 -18.10
CA GLY A 204 -9.91 -17.61 -19.50
C GLY A 204 -9.01 -18.49 -20.39
N PRO A 205 -9.20 -18.44 -21.73
CA PRO A 205 -8.57 -19.38 -22.66
C PRO A 205 -7.05 -19.21 -22.81
N ALA A 206 -6.54 -17.98 -22.64
CA ALA A 206 -5.09 -17.72 -22.70
C ALA A 206 -4.34 -18.38 -21.52
N ASN A 207 -4.92 -18.34 -20.31
CA ASN A 207 -4.35 -18.99 -19.14
C ASN A 207 -4.36 -20.51 -19.30
N ALA A 208 -5.49 -21.08 -19.74
CA ALA A 208 -5.59 -22.51 -20.06
C ALA A 208 -4.52 -22.95 -21.06
N GLN A 209 -4.33 -22.20 -22.16
CA GLN A 209 -3.26 -22.51 -23.11
C GLN A 209 -1.86 -22.44 -22.49
N GLN A 210 -1.61 -21.51 -21.57
CA GLN A 210 -0.32 -21.42 -20.87
C GLN A 210 -0.11 -22.61 -19.92
N GLN A 211 -1.15 -23.06 -19.22
CA GLN A 211 -1.07 -24.21 -18.31
C GLN A 211 -0.91 -25.52 -19.09
N ALA A 212 -1.63 -25.70 -20.20
CA ALA A 212 -1.50 -26.85 -21.07
C ALA A 212 -0.06 -27.05 -21.59
N LYS A 213 0.66 -25.96 -21.91
CA LYS A 213 2.08 -26.04 -22.32
C LYS A 213 3.01 -26.63 -21.25
N LYS A 214 2.62 -26.59 -19.98
CA LYS A 214 3.41 -27.15 -18.86
C LYS A 214 3.10 -28.62 -18.62
N LEU A 215 2.02 -29.15 -19.20
CA LEU A 215 1.55 -30.51 -18.99
C LEU A 215 1.59 -31.27 -20.33
N PRO A 216 2.59 -32.14 -20.56
CA PRO A 216 2.74 -32.84 -21.84
C PRO A 216 1.56 -33.76 -22.17
N GLN A 217 0.74 -34.12 -21.18
CA GLN A 217 -0.45 -34.97 -21.33
C GLN A 217 -1.63 -34.23 -21.97
N ILE A 218 -1.57 -32.89 -22.09
CA ILE A 218 -2.68 -32.06 -22.57
C ILE A 218 -2.36 -31.47 -23.93
N SER A 219 -3.18 -31.79 -24.93
CA SER A 219 -3.12 -31.16 -26.25
C SER A 219 -4.21 -30.10 -26.40
N PHE A 220 -4.08 -28.98 -25.70
CA PHE A 220 -5.00 -27.83 -25.82
C PHE A 220 -4.39 -26.71 -26.68
N ARG A 221 -5.15 -26.27 -27.69
CA ARG A 221 -4.78 -25.12 -28.54
C ARG A 221 -6.03 -24.34 -28.94
N LEU A 222 -5.92 -23.02 -28.85
CA LEU A 222 -6.96 -22.12 -29.35
C LEU A 222 -7.03 -22.19 -30.87
N SER A 223 -8.26 -22.35 -31.38
CA SER A 223 -8.60 -22.21 -32.79
C SER A 223 -8.39 -20.78 -33.28
N ILE A 224 -8.37 -20.60 -34.60
CA ILE A 224 -8.27 -19.27 -35.22
C ILE A 224 -9.51 -18.43 -34.85
N SER A 225 -10.69 -19.05 -34.82
CA SER A 225 -11.94 -18.38 -34.47
C SER A 225 -11.91 -17.84 -33.03
N GLU A 226 -11.47 -18.65 -32.07
CA GLU A 226 -11.36 -18.24 -30.66
C GLU A 226 -10.33 -17.12 -30.48
N LYS A 227 -9.22 -17.15 -31.22
CA LYS A 227 -8.23 -16.06 -31.18
C LYS A 227 -8.81 -14.74 -31.69
N ASN A 228 -9.62 -14.79 -32.75
CA ASN A 228 -10.29 -13.59 -33.27
C ASN A 228 -11.32 -13.07 -32.26
N GLU A 229 -12.12 -13.94 -31.66
CA GLU A 229 -13.09 -13.56 -30.62
C GLU A 229 -12.40 -12.93 -29.40
N LEU A 230 -11.29 -13.50 -28.94
CA LEU A 230 -10.49 -12.93 -27.85
C LEU A 230 -9.95 -11.54 -28.21
N TYR A 231 -9.52 -11.34 -29.46
CA TYR A 231 -9.05 -10.04 -29.94
C TYR A 231 -10.17 -9.00 -29.91
N GLU A 232 -11.35 -9.31 -30.47
CA GLU A 232 -12.49 -8.37 -30.49
C GLU A 232 -12.95 -8.01 -29.07
N ASN A 233 -13.06 -8.99 -28.16
CA ASN A 233 -13.42 -8.73 -26.77
C ASN A 233 -12.33 -7.93 -26.03
N SER A 234 -11.05 -8.18 -26.31
CA SER A 234 -9.95 -7.39 -25.75
C SER A 234 -10.02 -5.93 -26.19
N LEU A 235 -10.47 -5.64 -27.42
CA LEU A 235 -10.69 -4.27 -27.87
C LEU A 235 -11.79 -3.56 -27.07
N VAL A 236 -12.89 -4.25 -26.74
CA VAL A 236 -13.96 -3.70 -25.88
C VAL A 236 -13.39 -3.30 -24.51
N LEU A 237 -12.63 -4.20 -23.88
CA LEU A 237 -12.01 -3.93 -22.57
C LEU A 237 -11.01 -2.76 -22.64
N GLN A 238 -10.17 -2.72 -23.67
CA GLN A 238 -9.22 -1.62 -23.89
C GLN A 238 -9.95 -0.29 -24.10
N MET A 239 -11.02 -0.27 -24.89
CA MET A 239 -11.83 0.92 -25.11
C MET A 239 -12.53 1.39 -23.84
N ALA A 240 -12.97 0.45 -22.99
CA ALA A 240 -13.59 0.75 -21.70
C ALA A 240 -12.61 1.42 -20.74
N GLU A 241 -11.37 0.92 -20.67
CA GLU A 241 -10.30 1.51 -19.87
C GLU A 241 -9.87 2.88 -20.40
N GLN A 242 -9.53 2.99 -21.70
CA GLN A 242 -9.06 4.24 -22.31
C GLN A 242 -10.07 5.38 -22.21
N LYS A 243 -11.35 5.06 -22.36
CA LYS A 243 -12.44 6.04 -22.31
C LYS A 243 -13.09 6.13 -20.92
N LYS A 244 -12.52 5.48 -19.90
CA LYS A 244 -13.02 5.41 -18.52
C LYS A 244 -14.54 5.21 -18.46
N TRP A 245 -15.03 4.12 -19.06
CA TRP A 245 -16.48 3.91 -19.17
C TRP A 245 -17.17 3.92 -17.81
N PRO A 246 -18.26 4.70 -17.65
CA PRO A 246 -19.08 4.59 -16.46
C PRO A 246 -19.76 3.22 -16.41
N ILE A 247 -20.18 2.81 -15.21
CA ILE A 247 -20.81 1.51 -14.96
C ILE A 247 -22.06 1.29 -15.83
N THR A 248 -22.84 2.34 -16.08
CA THR A 248 -23.98 2.31 -17.02
C THR A 248 -23.57 1.86 -18.41
N LYS A 249 -22.49 2.42 -18.94
CA LYS A 249 -21.97 2.05 -20.25
C LYS A 249 -21.37 0.65 -20.28
N LYS A 250 -20.72 0.21 -19.20
CA LYS A 250 -20.25 -1.18 -19.08
C LYS A 250 -21.42 -2.17 -19.18
N LEU A 251 -22.55 -1.87 -18.55
CA LEU A 251 -23.76 -2.70 -18.62
C LEU A 251 -24.36 -2.76 -20.03
N ASP A 252 -24.29 -1.66 -20.78
CA ASP A 252 -24.96 -1.54 -22.10
C ASP A 252 -24.09 -1.98 -23.28
N ALA A 253 -22.78 -2.18 -23.09
CA ALA A 253 -21.81 -2.41 -24.17
C ALA A 253 -21.02 -3.72 -24.00
N ASP A 254 -21.69 -4.78 -23.52
CA ASP A 254 -21.18 -6.15 -23.39
C ASP A 254 -19.85 -6.30 -22.62
N PHE A 255 -19.49 -5.33 -21.78
CA PHE A 255 -18.21 -5.30 -21.07
C PHE A 255 -17.98 -6.54 -20.21
N TYR A 256 -18.99 -6.96 -19.44
CA TYR A 256 -18.86 -8.12 -18.55
C TYR A 256 -18.78 -9.44 -19.31
N SER A 257 -19.48 -9.55 -20.44
CA SER A 257 -19.36 -10.69 -21.35
C SER A 257 -17.95 -10.77 -21.94
N ALA A 258 -17.44 -9.63 -22.44
CA ALA A 258 -16.07 -9.55 -22.95
C ALA A 258 -15.02 -9.89 -21.89
N LEU A 259 -15.24 -9.45 -20.65
CA LEU A 259 -14.34 -9.73 -19.53
C LEU A 259 -14.31 -11.21 -19.17
N GLU A 260 -15.47 -11.87 -19.18
CA GLU A 260 -15.58 -13.31 -18.98
C GLU A 260 -14.93 -14.10 -20.12
N THR A 261 -15.17 -13.72 -21.38
CA THR A 261 -14.57 -14.39 -22.55
C THR A 261 -13.04 -14.32 -22.50
N VAL A 262 -12.48 -13.18 -22.10
CA VAL A 262 -11.02 -12.97 -22.06
C VAL A 262 -10.40 -13.55 -20.80
N GLY A 263 -11.01 -13.32 -19.64
CA GLY A 263 -10.42 -13.55 -18.32
C GLY A 263 -11.09 -14.60 -17.44
N GLY A 264 -12.16 -15.24 -17.92
CA GLY A 264 -12.92 -16.25 -17.19
C GLY A 264 -13.77 -15.70 -16.04
N LEU A 265 -14.40 -16.63 -15.32
CA LEU A 265 -15.31 -16.35 -14.21
C LEU A 265 -14.62 -15.57 -13.08
N THR A 266 -13.34 -15.82 -12.80
CA THR A 266 -12.62 -15.14 -11.70
C THR A 266 -12.55 -13.64 -11.94
N ASN A 267 -12.29 -13.22 -13.19
CA ASN A 267 -12.15 -11.81 -13.54
C ASN A 267 -13.49 -11.09 -13.58
N VAL A 268 -14.53 -11.70 -14.18
CA VAL A 268 -15.86 -11.07 -14.25
C VAL A 268 -16.49 -10.94 -12.87
N ILE A 269 -16.39 -11.96 -12.00
CA ILE A 269 -16.90 -11.91 -10.62
C ILE A 269 -16.18 -10.82 -9.83
N SER A 270 -14.85 -10.75 -9.94
CA SER A 270 -14.05 -9.73 -9.25
C SER A 270 -14.41 -8.31 -9.72
N SER A 271 -14.59 -8.10 -11.03
CA SER A 271 -14.98 -6.80 -11.57
C SER A 271 -16.39 -6.40 -11.19
N LEU A 272 -17.35 -7.33 -11.17
CA LEU A 272 -18.72 -7.07 -10.74
C LEU A 272 -18.76 -6.67 -9.25
N LYS A 273 -18.04 -7.38 -8.39
CA LYS A 273 -17.91 -7.03 -6.96
C LYS A 273 -17.32 -5.64 -6.79
N ALA A 274 -16.26 -5.33 -7.53
CA ALA A 274 -15.62 -4.01 -7.49
C ALA A 274 -16.57 -2.90 -7.98
N ASP A 275 -17.29 -3.11 -9.09
CA ASP A 275 -18.23 -2.11 -9.61
C ASP A 275 -19.48 -1.93 -8.71
N ILE A 276 -19.94 -2.99 -8.03
CA ILE A 276 -20.96 -2.87 -6.97
C ILE A 276 -20.44 -2.03 -5.79
N ALA A 277 -19.19 -2.26 -5.37
CA ALA A 277 -18.57 -1.49 -4.30
C ALA A 277 -18.40 -0.01 -4.69
N ARG A 278 -17.92 0.27 -5.91
CA ARG A 278 -17.86 1.62 -6.49
C ARG A 278 -19.20 2.33 -6.49
N CYS A 279 -20.26 1.66 -6.94
CA CYS A 279 -21.62 2.21 -6.91
C CYS A 279 -22.04 2.68 -5.51
N ARG A 280 -21.61 1.95 -4.48
CA ARG A 280 -21.94 2.25 -3.07
C ARG A 280 -20.97 3.23 -2.41
N GLY A 281 -19.86 3.59 -3.05
CA GLY A 281 -18.76 4.30 -2.42
C GLY A 281 -18.02 3.45 -1.37
N ALA A 282 -18.21 2.13 -1.35
CA ALA A 282 -17.50 1.26 -0.43
C ALA A 282 -16.01 1.20 -0.79
N GLU A 283 -15.13 1.14 0.22
CA GLU A 283 -13.67 1.15 0.03
C GLU A 283 -13.15 2.40 -0.72
N THR A 284 -13.79 3.56 -0.50
CA THR A 284 -13.36 4.87 -1.06
C THR A 284 -13.10 5.94 0.00
N SER A 285 -13.04 5.54 1.28
CA SER A 285 -12.40 6.37 2.33
C SER A 285 -10.93 6.58 1.98
N ALA A 286 -10.10 7.24 2.77
CA ALA A 286 -8.64 7.25 2.58
C ALA A 286 -8.00 7.98 3.76
N SER A 287 -6.68 7.95 3.87
CA SER A 287 -5.99 9.00 4.60
C SER A 287 -5.97 10.31 3.80
N VAL A 288 -6.06 11.44 4.50
CA VAL A 288 -5.91 12.77 3.89
C VAL A 288 -4.56 12.88 3.20
N ASP A 289 -3.51 12.30 3.78
CA ASP A 289 -2.15 12.37 3.25
C ASP A 289 -2.02 11.59 1.93
N SER A 290 -2.65 10.41 1.84
CA SER A 290 -2.77 9.65 0.59
C SER A 290 -3.47 10.44 -0.52
N GLU A 291 -4.61 11.06 -0.22
CA GLU A 291 -5.37 11.83 -1.21
C GLU A 291 -4.64 13.11 -1.62
N LEU A 292 -3.94 13.76 -0.68
CA LEU A 292 -3.11 14.93 -0.97
C LEU A 292 -1.92 14.58 -1.87
N SER A 293 -1.36 13.37 -1.75
CA SER A 293 -0.31 12.91 -2.65
C SER A 293 -0.76 12.85 -4.11
N MET A 294 -2.08 12.69 -4.33
CA MET A 294 -2.74 12.63 -5.62
C MET A 294 -3.47 13.94 -6.00
N VAL A 295 -3.27 15.05 -5.27
CA VAL A 295 -4.02 16.32 -5.46
C VAL A 295 -3.87 16.95 -6.84
N LEU A 296 -2.76 16.66 -7.53
CA LEU A 296 -2.50 17.15 -8.89
C LEU A 296 -3.11 16.26 -9.98
N PHE A 297 -3.79 15.16 -9.63
CA PHE A 297 -4.50 14.28 -10.57
C PHE A 297 -5.95 14.77 -10.72
N ASP A 298 -6.49 14.75 -11.94
CA ASP A 298 -7.82 15.34 -12.20
C ASP A 298 -8.97 14.34 -11.93
N ASP A 299 -8.74 13.05 -12.16
CA ASP A 299 -9.80 12.02 -12.13
C ASP A 299 -9.24 10.58 -11.95
N TYR A 300 -8.61 10.30 -10.81
CA TYR A 300 -8.20 8.94 -10.45
C TYR A 300 -9.35 8.13 -9.80
N ASP A 301 -9.28 6.80 -9.87
CA ASP A 301 -10.28 5.93 -9.24
C ASP A 301 -10.10 5.93 -7.72
N LEU A 302 -11.16 6.25 -6.98
CA LEU A 302 -11.15 6.27 -5.52
C LEU A 302 -11.28 4.88 -4.91
N TYR A 303 -11.69 3.88 -5.70
CA TYR A 303 -11.87 2.53 -5.19
C TYR A 303 -10.52 1.90 -4.87
N ARG A 304 -10.30 1.65 -3.58
CA ARG A 304 -9.09 1.07 -3.02
C ARG A 304 -7.84 1.89 -3.34
N TRP A 305 -6.86 1.28 -3.98
CA TRP A 305 -5.51 1.81 -4.05
C TRP A 305 -5.09 2.27 -5.44
N GLN A 306 -4.20 3.25 -5.46
CA GLN A 306 -3.49 3.71 -6.65
C GLN A 306 -2.01 3.42 -6.51
N LYS A 307 -1.43 2.70 -7.48
CA LYS A 307 0.01 2.37 -7.50
C LYS A 307 0.85 3.63 -7.36
N ASN A 308 1.89 3.54 -6.53
CA ASN A 308 2.81 4.63 -6.35
C ASN A 308 3.65 4.86 -7.62
N GLN A 309 3.45 6.00 -8.28
CA GLN A 309 4.21 6.36 -9.50
C GLN A 309 5.67 6.73 -9.23
N MET A 310 6.03 7.01 -7.98
CA MET A 310 7.42 7.29 -7.56
C MET A 310 8.20 6.01 -7.25
N GLN A 311 7.51 4.88 -7.04
CA GLN A 311 8.15 3.58 -6.88
C GLN A 311 8.86 3.23 -8.21
N ASN A 312 10.19 3.11 -8.17
CA ASN A 312 11.07 2.92 -9.33
C ASN A 312 11.24 4.10 -10.30
N MET A 313 10.72 5.29 -9.97
CA MET A 313 10.97 6.50 -10.76
C MET A 313 12.17 7.27 -10.19
N PRO A 314 13.12 7.70 -11.02
CA PRO A 314 14.15 8.62 -10.55
C PRO A 314 13.56 9.93 -10.05
N LEU A 315 13.92 10.36 -8.84
CA LEU A 315 13.36 11.55 -8.16
C LEU A 315 13.57 12.89 -8.91
N TRP A 316 14.44 12.91 -9.92
CA TRP A 316 14.65 14.08 -10.77
C TRP A 316 13.63 14.21 -11.90
N LEU A 317 12.88 13.15 -12.22
CA LEU A 317 11.79 13.24 -13.18
C LEU A 317 10.57 13.88 -12.51
N PRO A 318 9.88 14.80 -13.20
CA PRO A 318 8.68 15.41 -12.66
C PRO A 318 7.60 14.34 -12.47
N SER A 319 7.04 14.29 -11.26
CA SER A 319 5.87 13.47 -10.93
C SER A 319 4.70 14.38 -10.60
N ARG A 320 3.48 13.94 -10.94
CA ARG A 320 2.25 14.54 -10.41
C ARG A 320 1.99 14.10 -8.97
N THR A 321 2.63 13.01 -8.52
CA THR A 321 2.60 12.59 -7.12
C THR A 321 3.43 13.56 -6.29
N LEU A 322 2.88 13.98 -5.16
CA LEU A 322 3.61 14.72 -4.13
C LEU A 322 3.90 13.79 -2.95
N MET A 323 5.10 13.92 -2.38
CA MET A 323 5.36 13.29 -1.09
C MET A 323 4.51 13.98 -0.02
N VAL A 324 4.00 13.24 0.96
CA VAL A 324 3.25 13.79 2.09
C VAL A 324 3.76 13.17 3.38
N SER A 325 4.06 14.01 4.37
CA SER A 325 4.33 13.61 5.75
C SER A 325 3.43 14.40 6.69
N ARG A 326 3.31 13.91 7.92
CA ARG A 326 2.47 14.50 8.96
C ARG A 326 3.25 14.75 10.25
N LEU A 327 3.11 15.94 10.82
CA LEU A 327 3.52 16.23 12.20
C LEU A 327 2.27 16.34 13.09
N ASP A 328 1.90 15.23 13.70
CA ASP A 328 0.67 15.07 14.47
C ASP A 328 0.85 13.95 15.51
N GLY A 329 -0.13 13.78 16.39
CA GLY A 329 -0.09 12.78 17.45
C GLY A 329 -1.11 13.09 18.54
N PRO A 330 -1.04 12.40 19.70
CA PRO A 330 -1.97 12.61 20.80
C PRO A 330 -2.05 14.05 21.34
N SER A 331 -1.05 14.88 21.04
CA SER A 331 -1.08 16.33 21.33
C SER A 331 -0.16 17.11 20.39
N ALA A 332 -0.39 18.42 20.29
CA ALA A 332 0.51 19.34 19.57
C ALA A 332 1.93 19.34 20.15
N GLN A 333 2.09 19.11 21.45
CA GLN A 333 3.39 19.00 22.11
C GLN A 333 4.17 17.74 21.69
N ILE A 334 3.48 16.62 21.52
CA ILE A 334 4.12 15.41 20.97
C ILE A 334 4.53 15.66 19.52
N ALA A 335 3.67 16.31 18.74
CA ALA A 335 3.94 16.64 17.33
C ALA A 335 5.14 17.58 17.16
N SER A 336 5.29 18.62 17.99
CA SER A 336 6.49 19.48 17.99
C SER A 336 7.74 18.71 18.40
N GLY A 337 7.61 17.79 19.36
CA GLY A 337 8.70 16.90 19.81
C GLY A 337 9.26 16.01 18.70
N LEU A 338 8.47 15.63 17.69
CA LEU A 338 8.96 14.86 16.53
C LEU A 338 10.07 15.63 15.77
N ILE A 339 9.93 16.96 15.67
CA ILE A 339 10.89 17.85 15.01
C ILE A 339 12.17 17.92 15.83
N ASP A 340 12.04 18.15 17.14
CA ASP A 340 13.20 18.33 18.01
C ASP A 340 14.04 17.06 18.12
N LYS A 341 13.40 15.89 18.27
CA LYS A 341 14.08 14.60 18.31
C LYS A 341 14.79 14.27 16.98
N ALA A 342 14.18 14.62 15.84
CA ALA A 342 14.80 14.44 14.53
C ALA A 342 16.07 15.29 14.37
N ILE A 343 15.99 16.58 14.73
CA ILE A 343 17.13 17.51 14.67
C ILE A 343 18.24 17.11 15.66
N GLU A 344 17.86 16.63 16.85
CA GLU A 344 18.83 16.13 17.84
C GLU A 344 19.61 14.93 17.29
N ALA A 345 18.90 13.95 16.71
CA ALA A 345 19.52 12.76 16.14
C ALA A 345 20.40 13.07 14.92
N GLU A 346 20.02 14.02 14.07
CA GLU A 346 20.86 14.49 12.95
C GLU A 346 22.18 15.11 13.42
N LYS A 347 22.18 15.78 14.58
CA LYS A 347 23.39 16.38 15.17
C LYS A 347 24.27 15.37 15.88
N THR A 348 23.66 14.40 16.56
CA THR A 348 24.36 13.51 17.50
C THR A 348 24.64 12.11 16.94
N GLY A 349 23.98 11.76 15.83
CA GLY A 349 23.94 10.43 15.27
C GLY A 349 22.94 9.53 16.01
N LEU A 350 22.13 8.79 15.26
CA LEU A 350 21.23 7.78 15.80
C LEU A 350 22.03 6.61 16.37
N SER A 351 21.85 6.34 17.66
CA SER A 351 22.51 5.24 18.38
C SER A 351 21.52 4.52 19.29
N GLY A 352 21.67 3.21 19.43
CA GLY A 352 20.76 2.39 20.22
C GLY A 352 20.70 0.96 19.70
N ASN A 353 19.62 0.27 20.07
CA ASN A 353 19.35 -1.11 19.69
C ASN A 353 18.24 -1.15 18.62
N ALA A 354 18.27 -2.20 17.80
CA ALA A 354 17.20 -2.51 16.86
C ALA A 354 16.41 -3.73 17.36
N TYR A 355 15.09 -3.61 17.41
CA TYR A 355 14.18 -4.67 17.85
C TYR A 355 13.26 -5.04 16.70
N ILE A 356 13.36 -6.29 16.24
CA ILE A 356 12.59 -6.81 15.11
C ILE A 356 11.67 -7.91 15.63
N ASP A 357 10.37 -7.76 15.41
CA ASP A 357 9.33 -8.65 15.91
C ASP A 357 8.74 -9.44 14.72
N THR A 358 9.27 -10.64 14.51
CA THR A 358 8.82 -11.60 13.50
C THR A 358 7.92 -12.64 14.16
N ARG A 359 7.14 -13.37 13.36
CA ARG A 359 6.21 -14.39 13.85
C ARG A 359 6.78 -15.80 13.80
N GLY A 360 8.01 -15.97 13.33
CA GLY A 360 8.65 -17.27 13.19
C GLY A 360 7.92 -18.17 12.19
N LEU A 361 7.40 -17.59 11.10
CA LEU A 361 6.69 -18.35 10.08
C LEU A 361 7.66 -19.25 9.30
N ASN A 362 7.14 -20.36 8.77
CA ASN A 362 7.91 -21.27 7.94
C ASN A 362 8.17 -20.65 6.55
N ILE A 363 9.26 -19.89 6.44
CA ILE A 363 9.66 -19.23 5.20
C ILE A 363 10.20 -20.27 4.21
N THR A 364 9.52 -20.44 3.08
CA THR A 364 10.01 -21.24 1.95
C THR A 364 10.66 -20.36 0.89
N ALA A 365 11.51 -20.94 0.06
CA ALA A 365 12.15 -20.23 -1.05
C ALA A 365 11.14 -19.69 -2.10
N GLN A 366 9.89 -20.16 -2.08
CA GLN A 366 8.81 -19.83 -3.01
C GLN A 366 7.67 -19.01 -2.36
N SER A 367 7.93 -18.31 -1.24
CA SER A 367 6.91 -17.46 -0.61
C SER A 367 6.33 -16.47 -1.63
N ALA A 368 5.00 -16.50 -1.79
CA ALA A 368 4.32 -15.65 -2.77
C ALA A 368 4.50 -14.17 -2.40
N PRO A 369 4.70 -13.27 -3.38
CA PRO A 369 4.79 -11.84 -3.10
C PRO A 369 3.62 -11.35 -2.24
N HIS A 370 3.93 -10.57 -1.21
CA HIS A 370 2.97 -10.02 -0.25
C HIS A 370 2.15 -11.04 0.56
N SER A 371 2.60 -12.31 0.63
CA SER A 371 2.07 -13.28 1.59
C SER A 371 2.53 -12.97 3.02
N PHE A 372 2.00 -13.71 3.97
CA PHE A 372 2.44 -13.59 5.35
C PHE A 372 3.93 -13.96 5.51
N GLU A 373 4.36 -15.08 4.92
CA GLU A 373 5.75 -15.54 4.94
C GLU A 373 6.69 -14.54 4.24
N PHE A 374 6.19 -13.83 3.23
CA PHE A 374 6.96 -12.81 2.54
C PHE A 374 7.32 -11.62 3.45
N PHE A 375 6.38 -11.12 4.25
CA PHE A 375 6.65 -10.03 5.20
C PHE A 375 7.51 -10.49 6.38
N ASP A 376 7.29 -11.71 6.88
CA ASP A 376 8.16 -12.29 7.92
C ASP A 376 9.62 -12.39 7.43
N LYS A 377 9.79 -12.82 6.17
CA LYS A 377 11.10 -12.85 5.51
C LYS A 377 11.72 -11.46 5.38
N SER A 378 10.96 -10.44 5.01
CA SER A 378 11.46 -9.05 4.93
C SER A 378 11.96 -8.55 6.29
N LEU A 379 11.29 -8.88 7.40
CA LEU A 379 11.78 -8.55 8.74
C LEU A 379 13.10 -9.27 9.08
N HIS A 380 13.25 -10.54 8.68
CA HIS A 380 14.53 -11.24 8.81
C HIS A 380 15.64 -10.61 7.95
N SER A 381 15.32 -10.20 6.72
CA SER A 381 16.24 -9.48 5.83
C SER A 381 16.67 -8.15 6.46
N LEU A 382 15.74 -7.40 7.06
CA LEU A 382 16.02 -6.17 7.80
C LEU A 382 16.99 -6.43 8.94
N ALA A 383 16.72 -7.44 9.78
CA ALA A 383 17.60 -7.78 10.90
C ALA A 383 19.02 -8.14 10.43
N ALA A 384 19.16 -8.92 9.36
CA ALA A 384 20.45 -9.28 8.79
C ALA A 384 21.18 -8.06 8.20
N MET A 385 20.45 -7.19 7.51
CA MET A 385 20.96 -5.95 6.92
C MET A 385 21.47 -4.98 8.00
N LEU A 386 20.73 -4.80 9.10
CA LEU A 386 21.15 -3.97 10.23
C LEU A 386 22.41 -4.50 10.90
N LYS A 387 22.51 -5.81 11.13
CA LYS A 387 23.73 -6.46 11.68
C LYS A 387 24.96 -6.24 10.79
N LYS A 388 24.76 -6.16 9.47
CA LYS A 388 25.83 -6.01 8.48
C LYS A 388 26.27 -4.54 8.31
N ARG A 389 25.32 -3.60 8.36
CA ARG A 389 25.54 -2.20 7.98
C ARG A 389 25.71 -1.25 9.16
N THR A 390 25.44 -1.68 10.38
CA THR A 390 25.41 -0.82 11.57
C THR A 390 26.10 -1.49 12.77
N PRO A 391 26.57 -0.72 13.76
CA PRO A 391 27.08 -1.27 15.02
C PRO A 391 25.96 -1.60 16.03
N MET A 392 24.68 -1.46 15.66
CA MET A 392 23.55 -1.66 16.58
C MET A 392 23.45 -3.11 17.04
N LYS A 393 23.10 -3.31 18.32
CA LYS A 393 22.63 -4.61 18.79
C LYS A 393 21.26 -4.87 18.17
N VAL A 394 21.13 -5.95 17.41
CA VAL A 394 19.87 -6.38 16.79
C VAL A 394 19.28 -7.55 17.58
N VAL A 395 18.09 -7.35 18.15
CA VAL A 395 17.31 -8.36 18.89
C VAL A 395 16.11 -8.74 18.04
N ILE A 396 15.87 -10.04 17.91
CA ILE A 396 14.75 -10.59 17.14
C ILE A 396 13.86 -11.35 18.12
N GLU A 397 12.59 -10.97 18.20
CA GLU A 397 11.52 -11.84 18.69
C GLU A 397 11.03 -12.65 17.49
N ASN A 398 11.04 -13.98 17.60
CA ASN A 398 10.85 -14.88 16.45
C ASN A 398 9.76 -15.92 16.75
N THR A 399 8.73 -15.48 17.47
CA THR A 399 7.58 -16.28 17.86
C THR A 399 6.31 -15.45 17.66
N GLU A 400 5.14 -16.02 17.88
CA GLU A 400 3.88 -15.25 17.83
C GLU A 400 3.70 -14.26 19.00
N SER A 401 4.66 -14.23 19.94
CA SER A 401 4.62 -13.31 21.08
C SER A 401 5.17 -11.94 20.68
N LEU A 402 4.67 -10.89 21.34
CA LEU A 402 5.29 -9.57 21.26
C LEU A 402 6.41 -9.45 22.30
N PHE A 403 7.31 -8.48 22.09
CA PHE A 403 8.25 -8.06 23.13
C PHE A 403 7.54 -7.74 24.45
N ALA A 404 8.12 -8.18 25.57
CA ALA A 404 7.57 -7.97 26.89
C ALA A 404 7.69 -6.50 27.35
N PRO A 405 6.86 -6.03 28.28
CA PRO A 405 6.95 -4.67 28.82
C PRO A 405 8.36 -4.31 29.32
N GLY A 406 8.85 -3.13 28.95
CA GLY A 406 10.20 -2.62 29.28
C GLY A 406 11.39 -3.44 28.77
N SER A 407 11.18 -4.44 27.92
CA SER A 407 12.26 -5.36 27.48
C SER A 407 13.15 -4.80 26.36
N CYS A 408 12.79 -3.66 25.78
CA CYS A 408 13.46 -3.02 24.65
C CYS A 408 14.08 -1.65 25.03
N PRO A 409 15.11 -1.61 25.89
CA PRO A 409 15.77 -0.36 26.25
C PRO A 409 16.51 0.27 25.06
N LYS A 410 16.62 1.60 25.04
CA LYS A 410 17.38 2.37 24.03
C LYS A 410 17.02 1.99 22.59
N THR A 411 15.74 1.92 22.28
CA THR A 411 15.22 1.53 20.97
C THR A 411 15.46 2.64 19.95
N ALA A 412 16.31 2.37 18.96
CA ALA A 412 16.59 3.24 17.82
C ALA A 412 15.81 2.81 16.57
N ILE A 413 15.62 1.50 16.37
CA ILE A 413 14.85 0.94 15.26
C ILE A 413 13.87 -0.08 15.80
N TYR A 414 12.62 0.01 15.36
CA TYR A 414 11.59 -0.99 15.63
C TYR A 414 10.86 -1.37 14.33
N CYS A 415 10.64 -2.66 14.09
CA CYS A 415 9.67 -3.10 13.10
C CYS A 415 9.08 -4.45 13.50
N GLY A 416 7.77 -4.60 13.38
CA GLY A 416 7.09 -5.77 13.92
C GLY A 416 5.72 -6.07 13.35
N TRP A 417 5.21 -7.27 13.62
CA TRP A 417 3.85 -7.72 13.26
C TRP A 417 3.48 -9.02 14.00
N TYR A 418 2.23 -9.45 14.18
CA TYR A 418 0.93 -8.87 13.83
C TYR A 418 0.05 -8.86 15.09
N SER A 419 -0.23 -7.68 15.63
CA SER A 419 -1.10 -7.52 16.80
C SER A 419 -1.91 -6.23 16.73
N VAL A 420 -3.08 -6.32 16.09
CA VAL A 420 -3.95 -5.17 15.79
C VAL A 420 -4.39 -4.43 17.06
N ARG A 421 -4.14 -3.11 17.11
CA ARG A 421 -4.57 -2.18 18.17
C ARG A 421 -4.15 -2.59 19.59
N LYS A 422 -3.02 -3.28 19.72
CA LYS A 422 -2.54 -3.81 20.99
C LYS A 422 -1.06 -3.50 21.15
N TYR A 423 -0.77 -2.22 21.31
CA TYR A 423 0.55 -1.75 21.72
C TYR A 423 0.94 -2.34 23.08
N ILE A 424 2.19 -2.75 23.20
CA ILE A 424 2.83 -3.12 24.46
C ILE A 424 3.95 -2.10 24.69
N ASP A 425 3.96 -1.48 25.87
CA ASP A 425 5.01 -0.57 26.34
C ASP A 425 6.31 -1.36 26.61
N ALA A 426 6.92 -1.83 25.53
CA ALA A 426 8.16 -2.59 25.55
C ALA A 426 9.38 -1.68 25.39
N PHE A 427 9.22 -0.48 24.81
CA PHE A 427 10.29 0.27 24.17
C PHE A 427 10.64 1.56 24.91
N ASP A 428 11.93 1.76 25.19
CA ASP A 428 12.46 3.07 25.60
C ASP A 428 13.08 3.74 24.36
N PHE A 429 12.28 4.53 23.63
CA PHE A 429 12.70 5.13 22.37
C PHE A 429 13.72 6.26 22.55
N VAL A 430 14.83 6.19 21.81
CA VAL A 430 15.82 7.29 21.79
C VAL A 430 15.37 8.42 20.85
N PRO A 431 15.86 9.66 21.03
CA PRO A 431 15.75 10.70 20.03
C PRO A 431 16.26 10.22 18.66
N GLY A 432 15.43 10.37 17.63
CA GLY A 432 15.69 9.86 16.28
C GLY A 432 15.14 8.47 15.98
N ALA A 433 14.53 7.78 16.94
CA ALA A 433 14.01 6.44 16.71
C ALA A 433 12.95 6.39 15.60
N VAL A 434 13.09 5.41 14.69
CA VAL A 434 12.15 5.17 13.59
C VAL A 434 11.62 3.75 13.71
N GLY A 435 10.30 3.60 13.61
CA GLY A 435 9.71 2.27 13.60
C GLY A 435 8.23 2.23 13.30
N PHE A 436 7.75 1.07 12.88
CA PHE A 436 6.34 0.86 12.57
C PHE A 436 5.91 -0.59 12.84
N HIS A 437 4.62 -0.77 13.13
CA HIS A 437 4.01 -2.07 13.33
C HIS A 437 3.05 -2.37 12.17
N ILE A 438 3.22 -3.52 11.50
CA ILE A 438 2.40 -3.92 10.36
C ILE A 438 1.10 -4.52 10.89
N ALA A 439 0.09 -3.67 11.02
CA ALA A 439 -1.26 -4.05 11.39
C ALA A 439 -2.28 -3.02 10.89
N SER A 440 -3.54 -3.44 10.77
CA SER A 440 -4.63 -2.60 10.30
C SER A 440 -5.01 -1.53 11.32
N PHE A 441 -5.53 -0.39 10.85
CA PHE A 441 -6.06 0.71 11.69
C PHE A 441 -5.07 1.41 12.63
N GLU A 442 -3.75 1.22 12.54
CA GLU A 442 -2.84 1.70 13.58
C GLU A 442 -2.72 3.22 13.74
N ALA A 443 -3.15 4.00 12.74
CA ALA A 443 -3.28 5.46 12.81
C ALA A 443 -4.75 5.94 12.94
N ALA A 444 -5.71 5.03 13.15
CA ALA A 444 -7.14 5.35 13.10
C ALA A 444 -7.63 6.29 14.22
N ASN A 445 -6.94 6.33 15.37
CA ASN A 445 -7.25 7.19 16.52
C ASN A 445 -6.01 7.97 16.97
N LEU A 446 -5.30 8.59 16.01
CA LEU A 446 -3.98 9.20 16.20
C LEU A 446 -3.94 10.26 17.31
N ARG A 447 -5.05 10.99 17.54
CA ARG A 447 -5.10 12.06 18.54
C ARG A 447 -5.64 11.61 19.90
N SER A 448 -5.89 10.31 20.08
CA SER A 448 -6.34 9.77 21.36
C SER A 448 -5.15 9.33 22.22
N ILE A 449 -4.98 9.97 23.37
CA ILE A 449 -3.92 9.64 24.34
C ILE A 449 -4.13 8.28 25.04
N THR A 450 -5.38 7.79 25.08
CA THR A 450 -5.72 6.49 25.66
C THR A 450 -5.78 5.37 24.63
N SER A 451 -5.37 5.66 23.39
CA SER A 451 -5.40 4.70 22.29
C SER A 451 -4.38 3.60 22.50
N THR A 452 -4.80 2.35 22.28
CA THR A 452 -3.91 1.19 22.25
C THR A 452 -3.42 0.87 20.83
N ASN A 453 -3.79 1.67 19.84
CA ASN A 453 -3.23 1.61 18.49
C ASN A 453 -1.72 1.94 18.54
N TRP A 454 -0.93 1.24 17.73
CA TRP A 454 0.53 1.33 17.75
C TRP A 454 1.04 2.74 17.42
N CYS A 455 0.48 3.45 16.43
CA CYS A 455 0.98 4.79 16.08
C CYS A 455 0.81 5.80 17.23
N PRO A 456 -0.41 6.09 17.75
CA PRO A 456 -0.56 7.06 18.84
C PRO A 456 0.18 6.63 20.12
N ALA A 457 0.22 5.34 20.43
CA ALA A 457 0.90 4.85 21.62
C ALA A 457 2.43 5.01 21.51
N MET A 458 3.06 4.59 20.41
CA MET A 458 4.50 4.82 20.19
C MET A 458 4.87 6.31 20.15
N LEU A 459 4.00 7.16 19.62
CA LEU A 459 4.19 8.62 19.63
C LEU A 459 4.16 9.19 21.05
N ALA A 460 3.20 8.75 21.87
CA ALA A 460 3.16 9.09 23.29
C ALA A 460 4.39 8.59 24.05
N ASP A 461 4.90 7.41 23.66
CA ASP A 461 6.08 6.76 24.24
C ASP A 461 7.42 7.29 23.69
N GLY A 462 7.37 8.31 22.83
CA GLY A 462 8.55 9.08 22.47
C GLY A 462 9.23 8.69 21.15
N ILE A 463 8.66 7.80 20.33
CA ILE A 463 9.19 7.54 18.98
C ILE A 463 9.29 8.84 18.15
N THR A 464 10.27 8.93 17.25
CA THR A 464 10.51 10.14 16.44
C THR A 464 9.79 10.09 15.10
N ALA A 465 9.69 8.92 14.50
CA ALA A 465 8.92 8.70 13.28
C ALA A 465 8.26 7.32 13.27
N THR A 466 7.04 7.27 12.75
CA THR A 466 6.28 6.03 12.53
C THR A 466 5.41 6.15 11.29
N LEU A 467 4.83 5.04 10.84
CA LEU A 467 3.83 5.01 9.79
C LEU A 467 2.76 3.99 10.14
N GLY A 468 1.56 4.20 9.61
CA GLY A 468 0.48 3.24 9.79
C GLY A 468 -0.79 3.64 9.07
N PRO A 469 -1.75 2.71 8.94
CA PRO A 469 -2.97 2.95 8.19
C PRO A 469 -4.07 3.57 9.05
N VAL A 470 -4.88 4.46 8.48
CA VAL A 470 -6.03 5.06 9.17
C VAL A 470 -7.27 4.17 9.17
N ASP A 471 -7.26 3.09 8.38
CA ASP A 471 -8.33 2.10 8.21
C ASP A 471 -7.70 0.72 7.88
N GLU A 472 -8.46 -0.25 7.41
CA GLU A 472 -7.96 -1.52 6.84
C GLU A 472 -7.22 -1.27 5.50
N PRO A 473 -5.93 -1.60 5.39
CA PRO A 473 -5.18 -1.27 4.17
C PRO A 473 -4.84 -2.50 3.29
N TYR A 474 -5.12 -3.72 3.76
CA TYR A 474 -4.53 -4.98 3.28
C TYR A 474 -3.00 -5.05 3.48
N LEU A 475 -2.47 -6.25 3.72
CA LEU A 475 -1.03 -6.43 4.03
C LEU A 475 -0.08 -5.85 2.98
N HIS A 476 -0.42 -6.02 1.70
CA HIS A 476 0.40 -5.61 0.57
C HIS A 476 0.52 -4.08 0.39
N SER A 477 -0.17 -3.28 1.21
CA SER A 477 -0.03 -1.83 1.19
C SER A 477 1.19 -1.32 1.93
N PHE A 478 1.76 -2.09 2.85
CA PHE A 478 2.89 -1.64 3.66
C PHE A 478 4.18 -1.62 2.83
N PRO A 479 5.07 -0.64 3.06
CA PRO A 479 6.45 -0.75 2.62
C PRO A 479 7.07 -2.03 3.17
N GLU A 480 7.89 -2.69 2.36
CA GLU A 480 8.71 -3.80 2.83
C GLU A 480 9.72 -3.27 3.86
N PRO A 481 9.78 -3.82 5.10
CA PRO A 481 10.68 -3.33 6.14
C PRO A 481 12.14 -3.18 5.71
N ASP A 482 12.72 -4.20 5.08
CA ASP A 482 14.11 -4.16 4.63
C ASP A 482 14.36 -3.08 3.58
N GLU A 483 13.46 -2.88 2.62
CA GLU A 483 13.56 -1.81 1.63
C GLU A 483 13.46 -0.42 2.26
N PHE A 484 12.47 -0.19 3.13
CA PHE A 484 12.25 1.11 3.77
C PHE A 484 13.46 1.56 4.60
N PHE A 485 13.97 0.67 5.46
CA PHE A 485 15.14 1.00 6.27
C PHE A 485 16.44 1.02 5.45
N ALA A 486 16.54 0.29 4.34
CA ALA A 486 17.69 0.40 3.44
C ALA A 486 17.80 1.82 2.86
N GLU A 487 16.70 2.41 2.40
CA GLU A 487 16.68 3.78 1.87
C GLU A 487 17.10 4.82 2.93
N LEU A 488 16.67 4.65 4.19
CA LEU A 488 17.13 5.50 5.31
C LEU A 488 18.64 5.37 5.54
N LEU A 489 19.17 4.14 5.55
CA LEU A 489 20.62 3.90 5.71
C LEU A 489 21.44 4.36 4.51
N ASP A 490 20.82 4.50 3.34
CA ASP A 490 21.41 5.10 2.13
C ASP A 490 21.36 6.63 2.15
N GLY A 491 20.91 7.23 3.26
CA GLY A 491 20.95 8.67 3.52
C GLY A 491 19.77 9.45 2.96
N LYS A 492 18.70 8.78 2.52
CA LYS A 492 17.43 9.43 2.15
C LYS A 492 16.75 10.02 3.37
N CYS A 493 16.02 11.11 3.19
CA CYS A 493 15.16 11.60 4.26
C CYS A 493 13.91 10.72 4.41
N LEU A 494 13.23 10.87 5.54
CA LEU A 494 12.06 10.07 5.91
C LEU A 494 10.99 10.04 4.80
N ALA A 495 10.65 11.20 4.22
CA ALA A 495 9.66 11.28 3.14
C ALA A 495 10.13 10.58 1.85
N GLU A 496 11.40 10.72 1.48
CA GLU A 496 11.98 10.07 0.31
C GLU A 496 12.01 8.55 0.48
N ALA A 497 12.42 8.05 1.65
CA ALA A 497 12.45 6.61 1.95
C ALA A 497 11.05 6.00 1.89
N PHE A 498 10.06 6.68 2.47
CA PHE A 498 8.66 6.24 2.41
C PHE A 498 8.15 6.19 0.97
N TYR A 499 8.24 7.27 0.19
CA TYR A 499 7.69 7.28 -1.19
C TYR A 499 8.49 6.46 -2.20
N ARG A 500 9.70 5.99 -1.88
CA ARG A 500 10.43 5.04 -2.72
C ARG A 500 9.98 3.59 -2.51
N THR A 501 9.43 3.29 -1.34
CA THR A 501 9.13 1.91 -0.89
C THR A 501 7.65 1.67 -0.65
N ASN A 502 6.86 2.73 -0.47
CA ASN A 502 5.42 2.68 -0.32
C ASN A 502 4.77 2.15 -1.63
N PRO A 503 4.04 1.02 -1.61
CA PRO A 503 3.43 0.46 -2.80
C PRO A 503 2.33 1.34 -3.43
N PHE A 504 1.61 2.12 -2.62
CA PHE A 504 0.42 2.85 -3.07
C PHE A 504 0.34 4.30 -2.57
N ASN A 505 0.09 5.25 -3.47
CA ASN A 505 -0.05 6.68 -3.15
C ASN A 505 -1.42 7.04 -2.58
N SER A 506 -2.47 6.39 -3.09
CA SER A 506 -3.72 6.30 -2.38
C SER A 506 -3.81 4.89 -1.84
N TRP A 507 -3.82 4.76 -0.50
CA TRP A 507 -5.13 4.72 0.11
C TRP A 507 -5.09 5.08 1.59
N GLN A 508 -4.62 4.19 2.47
CA GLN A 508 -4.85 4.34 3.92
C GLN A 508 -3.61 4.74 4.73
N LEU A 509 -2.41 4.59 4.18
CA LEU A 509 -1.19 4.85 4.93
C LEU A 509 -0.95 6.34 5.18
N VAL A 510 -0.40 6.64 6.36
CA VAL A 510 0.17 7.93 6.71
C VAL A 510 1.61 7.75 7.18
N LEU A 511 2.47 8.68 6.79
CA LEU A 511 3.82 8.83 7.34
C LEU A 511 3.79 9.93 8.40
N ILE A 512 4.22 9.61 9.62
CA ILE A 512 4.20 10.53 10.76
C ILE A 512 5.64 10.79 11.20
N GLY A 513 6.06 12.05 11.07
CA GLY A 513 7.42 12.49 11.37
C GLY A 513 7.84 13.66 10.49
N ASP A 514 9.02 14.19 10.82
CA ASP A 514 9.63 15.28 10.06
C ASP A 514 10.07 14.77 8.66
N PRO A 515 9.52 15.32 7.55
CA PRO A 515 9.82 14.83 6.21
C PRO A 515 11.28 14.97 5.81
N LEU A 516 12.02 15.92 6.42
CA LEU A 516 13.44 16.16 6.16
C LEU A 516 14.35 15.30 7.03
N TYR A 517 13.81 14.53 7.98
CA TYR A 517 14.63 13.76 8.90
C TYR A 517 15.54 12.78 8.16
N ARG A 518 16.87 12.94 8.34
CA ARG A 518 17.91 12.07 7.77
C ARG A 518 18.69 11.38 8.89
N PRO A 519 18.28 10.18 9.35
CA PRO A 519 19.03 9.46 10.37
C PRO A 519 20.44 9.13 9.87
N THR A 520 21.47 9.56 10.60
CA THR A 520 22.85 9.08 10.38
C THR A 520 23.19 8.12 11.51
N ILE A 521 23.60 6.90 11.18
CA ILE A 521 23.96 5.92 12.20
C ILE A 521 25.29 6.33 12.84
N LYS A 522 25.29 6.44 14.17
CA LYS A 522 26.51 6.67 14.94
C LYS A 522 27.42 5.45 14.82
N GLN A 523 28.60 5.64 14.24
CA GLN A 523 29.63 4.61 14.05
C GLN A 523 30.27 4.19 15.37
#